data_AF-A0A8C2X4D3-F1
#
_entry.id   AF-A0A8C2X4D3-F1
#
_cell.length_a   1.000
_cell.length_b   1.000
_cell.length_c   1.000
_cell.angle_alpha   90.00
_cell.angle_beta   90.00
_cell.angle_gamma   90.00
#
_symmetry.space_group_name_H-M   'P 1'
#
loop_
_entity.id
_entity.type
_entity.pdbx_description
1 polymer ?
#
loop_
_entity_poly.entity_id
_entity_poly.type
_entity_poly.pdbx_seq_one_letter_code
_entity_poly.pdbx_strand_id
1 'polypeptide(L)'
;GQGSINLHITCDPYHSPSNLSKRNMVKETGFYDTLGVKPNATPDELKRAYRKLALKFHPDKNPTEGEKFKQISQAYEVLSDVKKREVYDRGGEKAIKEGGTGCGGGGGNFASPMDIFDLFFGGGSRMHRERKGKNIVHQITVTLEDLYNGATRKLALQKNTICERCEGRGSRKGAAQMCMSCHGTGMQVRMHQLIPGMVQQVSTVCHSCQGQGQRISNKDRCKACTGRKILRQKKILEVHIDKGMRDGQKIVFHGEGDQEPGIEPGDIIIVLDQREHSQFTRKGEDLVMSMELQLVEALCGFKKPVQTLDNRTLLITSRPGELIKPGDTKCVLTEGMPMYRRPFEKGRLIIHFSVVFPQANFLSEDKLKMLERFLPEKLDPEQPDSMDDDLYIYADLEDCDLDNRKRNNHQYYYMEEDDYASTSGVQCQTS
;
A
#
# COMPACT_ATOMS: atom_id res chain seq x y z
N GLY A 1 0.71 -83.88 11.99
CA GLY A 1 1.36 -83.61 13.30
C GLY A 1 0.90 -82.25 13.77
N GLN A 2 0.19 -82.22 14.89
CA GLN A 2 -0.28 -81.00 15.56
C GLN A 2 0.94 -80.18 16.05
N GLY A 3 0.88 -78.86 15.90
CA GLY A 3 1.94 -77.93 16.31
C GLY A 3 1.34 -76.67 16.88
N SER A 4 0.89 -76.76 18.12
CA SER A 4 0.35 -75.73 19.00
C SER A 4 1.40 -74.68 19.37
N ILE A 5 1.09 -73.39 19.19
CA ILE A 5 1.86 -72.26 19.73
C ILE A 5 1.04 -71.66 20.89
N ASN A 6 1.56 -71.85 22.10
CA ASN A 6 1.05 -71.27 23.34
C ASN A 6 1.38 -69.77 23.41
N LEU A 7 0.36 -68.92 23.38
CA LEU A 7 0.44 -67.52 23.80
C LEU A 7 0.18 -67.47 25.32
N HIS A 8 1.24 -67.14 26.06
CA HIS A 8 1.14 -66.91 27.50
C HIS A 8 0.47 -65.56 27.76
N ILE A 9 -0.68 -65.64 28.41
CA ILE A 9 -1.47 -64.55 28.97
C ILE A 9 -0.81 -64.12 30.29
N THR A 10 -0.55 -62.82 30.44
CA THR A 10 -0.46 -62.19 31.77
C THR A 10 -1.48 -61.06 31.82
N CYS A 11 -2.52 -61.30 32.61
CA CYS A 11 -3.52 -60.33 33.03
C CYS A 11 -2.91 -59.38 34.06
N ASP A 12 -3.19 -58.09 33.93
CA ASP A 12 -3.26 -57.18 35.07
C ASP A 12 -4.63 -56.47 35.05
N PRO A 13 -5.17 -56.14 36.24
CA PRO A 13 -6.58 -56.26 36.54
C PRO A 13 -7.26 -54.89 36.52
N TYR A 14 -8.57 -54.86 36.81
CA TYR A 14 -9.45 -53.69 36.90
C TYR A 14 -10.16 -53.31 35.59
N HIS A 15 -10.97 -54.25 35.12
CA HIS A 15 -12.27 -53.90 34.52
C HIS A 15 -13.36 -54.01 35.59
N SER A 16 -14.03 -52.90 35.88
CA SER A 16 -15.40 -52.87 36.41
C SER A 16 -15.96 -51.45 36.15
N PRO A 17 -17.30 -51.25 36.13
CA PRO A 17 -18.08 -51.31 34.91
C PRO A 17 -18.84 -50.00 34.61
N SER A 18 -19.31 -49.85 33.38
CA SER A 18 -20.52 -49.12 32.98
C SER A 18 -20.95 -47.91 33.84
N ASN A 19 -20.57 -46.69 33.44
CA ASN A 19 -21.34 -45.50 33.82
C ASN A 19 -22.41 -45.23 32.77
N LEU A 20 -23.56 -45.89 32.97
CA LEU A 20 -24.81 -45.47 32.35
C LEU A 20 -25.10 -44.01 32.73
N SER A 21 -25.10 -43.16 31.72
CA SER A 21 -25.96 -41.97 31.59
C SER A 21 -26.21 -41.15 32.87
N LYS A 22 -25.25 -40.31 33.27
CA LYS A 22 -25.60 -39.02 33.88
C LYS A 22 -26.11 -38.12 32.77
N ARG A 23 -27.43 -38.02 32.64
CA ARG A 23 -28.08 -36.95 31.86
C ARG A 23 -27.68 -35.62 32.49
N ASN A 24 -26.67 -34.95 31.94
CA ASN A 24 -26.47 -33.52 32.18
C ASN A 24 -27.68 -32.82 31.55
N MET A 25 -28.66 -32.47 32.39
CA MET A 25 -29.76 -31.61 31.98
C MET A 25 -29.19 -30.21 31.75
N VAL A 26 -28.92 -29.90 30.49
CA VAL A 26 -28.64 -28.53 30.04
C VAL A 26 -29.94 -27.74 30.17
N LYS A 27 -29.86 -26.58 30.83
CA LYS A 27 -31.04 -25.74 31.12
C LYS A 27 -31.70 -25.19 29.85
N GLU A 28 -30.91 -24.87 28.82
CA GLU A 28 -31.37 -24.37 27.52
C GLU A 28 -30.52 -24.96 26.38
N THR A 29 -31.16 -25.42 25.29
CA THR A 29 -30.46 -26.03 24.14
C THR A 29 -30.18 -25.06 22.99
N GLY A 30 -30.57 -23.79 23.11
CA GLY A 30 -30.57 -22.83 21.99
C GLY A 30 -29.26 -22.70 21.22
N PHE A 31 -28.10 -22.64 21.90
CA PHE A 31 -26.79 -22.58 21.22
C PHE A 31 -26.39 -23.91 20.58
N TYR A 32 -26.79 -25.03 21.17
CA TYR A 32 -26.58 -26.36 20.59
C TYR A 32 -27.43 -26.54 19.33
N ASP A 33 -28.68 -26.11 19.37
CA ASP A 33 -29.63 -26.15 18.26
C ASP A 33 -29.18 -25.23 17.11
N THR A 34 -28.64 -24.04 17.44
CA THR A 34 -28.08 -23.09 16.46
C THR A 34 -26.88 -23.65 15.70
N LEU A 35 -26.03 -24.42 16.37
CA LEU A 35 -24.90 -25.12 15.73
C LEU A 35 -25.31 -26.48 15.13
N GLY A 36 -26.52 -26.96 15.39
CA GLY A 36 -27.01 -28.27 14.95
C GLY A 36 -26.28 -29.44 15.60
N VAL A 37 -25.81 -29.28 16.84
CA VAL A 37 -25.07 -30.30 17.60
C VAL A 37 -25.81 -30.71 18.86
N LYS A 38 -25.53 -31.92 19.39
CA LYS A 38 -26.15 -32.39 20.63
C LYS A 38 -25.50 -31.71 21.85
N PRO A 39 -26.20 -31.59 23.00
CA PRO A 39 -25.64 -31.02 24.23
C PRO A 39 -24.36 -31.70 24.75
N ASN A 40 -24.16 -32.98 24.41
CA ASN A 40 -22.94 -33.74 24.72
C ASN A 40 -21.85 -33.67 23.64
N ALA A 41 -21.94 -32.73 22.68
CA ALA A 41 -21.00 -32.64 21.57
C ALA A 41 -19.57 -32.40 22.05
N THR A 42 -18.62 -33.07 21.41
CA THR A 42 -17.18 -32.89 21.66
C THR A 42 -16.70 -31.55 21.08
N PRO A 43 -15.57 -30.98 21.57
CA PRO A 43 -15.03 -29.73 21.03
C PRO A 43 -14.70 -29.83 19.53
N ASP A 44 -14.30 -31.01 19.05
CA ASP A 44 -14.04 -31.25 17.62
C ASP A 44 -15.31 -31.24 16.77
N GLU A 45 -16.42 -31.77 17.29
CA GLU A 45 -17.74 -31.71 16.65
C GLU A 45 -18.26 -30.28 16.56
N LEU A 46 -18.12 -29.49 17.64
CA LEU A 46 -18.46 -28.07 17.66
C LEU A 46 -17.67 -27.28 16.61
N LYS A 47 -16.36 -27.53 16.51
CA LYS A 47 -15.48 -26.87 15.53
C LYS A 47 -15.78 -27.27 14.08
N ARG A 48 -16.24 -28.51 13.85
CA ARG A 48 -16.67 -28.97 12.52
C ARG A 48 -18.02 -28.36 12.13
N ALA A 49 -18.97 -28.34 13.05
CA ALA A 49 -20.29 -27.75 12.84
C ALA A 49 -20.20 -26.24 12.55
N TYR A 50 -19.42 -25.50 13.34
CA TYR A 50 -19.16 -24.08 13.13
C TYR A 50 -18.52 -23.81 11.76
N ARG A 51 -17.47 -24.56 11.37
CA ARG A 51 -16.84 -24.37 10.06
C ARG A 51 -17.81 -24.60 8.89
N LYS A 52 -18.69 -25.60 9.00
CA LYS A 52 -19.70 -25.89 7.98
C LYS A 52 -20.74 -24.77 7.86
N LEU A 53 -21.20 -24.21 8.99
CA LEU A 53 -22.18 -23.14 9.02
C LEU A 53 -21.59 -21.78 8.66
N ALA A 54 -20.37 -21.48 9.11
CA ALA A 54 -19.66 -20.24 8.79
C ALA A 54 -19.35 -20.11 7.29
N LEU A 55 -19.05 -21.20 6.59
CA LEU A 55 -18.89 -21.21 5.13
C LEU A 55 -20.21 -21.01 4.39
N LYS A 56 -21.33 -21.48 4.96
CA LYS A 56 -22.67 -21.40 4.36
C LYS A 56 -23.29 -20.01 4.53
N PHE A 57 -23.08 -19.38 5.68
CA PHE A 57 -23.66 -18.09 6.04
C PHE A 57 -22.62 -16.95 6.03
N HIS A 58 -21.51 -17.12 5.31
CA HIS A 58 -20.49 -16.07 5.20
C HIS A 58 -21.10 -14.81 4.58
N PRO A 59 -20.91 -13.61 5.17
CA PRO A 59 -21.55 -12.37 4.71
C PRO A 59 -21.22 -12.01 3.26
N ASP A 60 -20.05 -12.43 2.79
CA ASP A 60 -19.57 -12.24 1.42
C ASP A 60 -20.32 -13.10 0.37
N LYS A 61 -20.93 -14.22 0.81
CA LYS A 61 -21.69 -15.13 -0.06
C LYS A 61 -23.20 -15.00 0.12
N ASN A 62 -23.67 -14.54 1.29
CA ASN A 62 -25.07 -14.36 1.62
C ASN A 62 -25.27 -13.06 2.45
N PRO A 63 -25.37 -11.90 1.79
CA PRO A 63 -25.44 -10.59 2.47
C PRO A 63 -26.73 -10.38 3.29
N THR A 64 -27.80 -11.10 2.96
CA THR A 64 -29.13 -10.99 3.59
C THR A 64 -29.29 -11.81 4.87
N GLU A 65 -28.35 -12.72 5.17
CA GLU A 65 -28.45 -13.67 6.30
C GLU A 65 -27.36 -13.41 7.37
N GLY A 66 -26.88 -12.16 7.44
CA GLY A 66 -25.82 -11.75 8.38
C GLY A 66 -26.20 -11.93 9.86
N GLU A 67 -27.49 -11.89 10.20
CA GLU A 67 -27.96 -12.13 11.57
C GLU A 67 -27.76 -13.58 12.02
N LYS A 68 -27.96 -14.56 11.12
CA LYS A 68 -27.71 -15.98 11.41
C LYS A 68 -26.24 -16.25 11.63
N PHE A 69 -25.36 -15.60 10.85
CA PHE A 69 -23.92 -15.69 11.04
C PHE A 69 -23.48 -15.18 12.42
N LYS A 70 -24.07 -14.07 12.89
CA LYS A 70 -23.83 -13.54 14.24
C LYS A 70 -24.25 -14.53 15.32
N GLN A 71 -25.43 -15.13 15.21
CA GLN A 71 -25.93 -16.14 16.16
C GLN A 71 -25.05 -17.41 16.19
N ILE A 72 -24.61 -17.89 15.02
CA ILE A 72 -23.69 -19.04 14.89
C ILE A 72 -22.35 -18.74 15.56
N SER A 73 -21.82 -17.54 15.38
CA SER A 73 -20.54 -17.11 15.97
C SER A 73 -20.64 -17.02 17.49
N GLN A 74 -21.72 -16.42 18.00
CA GLN A 74 -22.01 -16.32 19.44
C GLN A 74 -22.16 -17.70 20.08
N ALA A 75 -22.92 -18.60 19.45
CA ALA A 75 -23.11 -19.96 19.94
C ALA A 75 -21.78 -20.74 20.02
N TYR A 76 -20.92 -20.62 18.99
CA TYR A 76 -19.63 -21.29 19.00
C TYR A 76 -18.69 -20.71 20.06
N GLU A 77 -18.66 -19.39 20.26
CA GLU A 77 -17.80 -18.77 21.26
C GLU A 77 -18.13 -19.26 22.68
N VAL A 78 -19.41 -19.33 23.03
CA VAL A 78 -19.87 -19.80 24.35
C VAL A 78 -19.60 -21.30 24.52
N LEU A 79 -19.86 -22.11 23.48
CA LEU A 79 -19.72 -23.57 23.57
C LEU A 79 -18.28 -24.08 23.39
N SER A 80 -17.38 -23.29 22.79
CA SER A 80 -15.99 -23.67 22.55
C SER A 80 -15.10 -23.60 23.79
N ASP A 81 -15.39 -22.71 24.74
CA ASP A 81 -14.69 -22.61 26.01
C ASP A 81 -15.39 -23.47 27.07
N VAL A 82 -14.64 -24.37 27.70
CA VAL A 82 -15.13 -25.30 28.72
C VAL A 82 -15.81 -24.57 29.89
N LYS A 83 -15.27 -23.42 30.32
CA LYS A 83 -15.83 -22.64 31.44
C LYS A 83 -17.12 -21.92 31.04
N LYS A 84 -17.15 -21.32 29.85
CA LYS A 84 -18.34 -20.62 29.33
C LYS A 84 -19.48 -21.60 29.05
N ARG A 85 -19.15 -22.79 28.52
CA ARG A 85 -20.09 -23.89 28.31
C ARG A 85 -20.71 -24.35 29.62
N GLU A 86 -19.93 -24.52 30.68
CA GLU A 86 -20.47 -24.92 31.99
C GLU A 86 -21.43 -23.88 32.58
N VAL A 87 -21.11 -22.58 32.43
CA VAL A 87 -21.99 -21.48 32.87
C VAL A 87 -23.28 -21.45 32.06
N TYR A 88 -23.21 -21.66 30.74
CA TYR A 88 -24.38 -21.76 29.88
C TYR A 88 -25.23 -23.00 30.21
N ASP A 89 -24.59 -24.15 30.40
CA ASP A 89 -25.28 -25.42 30.69
C ASP A 89 -26.05 -25.35 32.01
N ARG A 90 -25.51 -24.63 33.01
CA ARG A 90 -26.14 -24.41 34.32
C ARG A 90 -27.15 -23.28 34.33
N GLY A 91 -26.91 -22.22 33.55
CA GLY A 91 -27.55 -20.92 33.72
C GLY A 91 -28.46 -20.47 32.59
N GLY A 92 -28.33 -21.04 31.39
CA GLY A 92 -29.00 -20.59 30.17
C GLY A 92 -28.38 -19.29 29.62
N GLU A 93 -28.97 -18.76 28.54
CA GLU A 93 -28.52 -17.52 27.89
C GLU A 93 -28.54 -16.32 28.84
N LYS A 94 -29.49 -16.30 29.79
CA LYS A 94 -29.60 -15.25 30.81
C LYS A 94 -28.39 -15.18 31.74
N ALA A 95 -27.77 -16.30 32.09
CA ALA A 95 -26.60 -16.29 32.99
C ALA A 95 -25.35 -15.72 32.33
N ILE A 96 -25.21 -15.88 31.00
CA ILE A 96 -24.16 -15.23 30.21
C ILE A 96 -24.41 -13.71 30.12
N LYS A 97 -25.68 -13.30 30.03
CA LYS A 97 -26.09 -11.89 29.90
C LYS A 97 -26.06 -11.13 31.25
N GLU A 98 -26.49 -11.77 32.34
CA GLU A 98 -26.55 -11.20 33.70
C GLU A 98 -25.21 -11.26 34.44
N GLY A 99 -24.33 -12.20 34.10
CA GLY A 99 -22.92 -12.14 34.49
C GLY A 99 -22.19 -10.89 33.95
N GLY A 100 -22.83 -10.18 33.02
CA GLY A 100 -22.45 -8.91 32.41
C GLY A 100 -22.99 -7.64 33.09
N THR A 101 -23.76 -7.74 34.19
CA THR A 101 -24.51 -6.59 34.75
C THR A 101 -24.17 -6.28 36.22
N GLY A 102 -23.00 -6.76 36.67
CA GLY A 102 -22.57 -6.69 38.09
C GLY A 102 -21.42 -5.73 38.42
N CYS A 103 -20.88 -4.93 37.50
CA CYS A 103 -19.91 -3.88 37.84
C CYS A 103 -20.32 -2.53 37.25
N GLY A 104 -20.34 -1.50 38.10
CA GLY A 104 -21.10 -0.28 37.88
C GLY A 104 -20.60 0.68 36.80
N GLY A 105 -21.58 1.36 36.20
CA GLY A 105 -21.56 2.81 35.99
C GLY A 105 -21.22 3.32 34.59
N GLY A 106 -22.23 3.79 33.87
CA GLY A 106 -22.06 4.78 32.80
C GLY A 106 -22.82 4.43 31.51
N GLY A 107 -23.98 5.05 31.32
CA GLY A 107 -24.72 4.99 30.06
C GLY A 107 -23.89 5.59 28.92
N GLY A 108 -23.59 4.77 27.92
CA GLY A 108 -22.95 5.19 26.68
C GLY A 108 -23.54 4.37 25.54
N ASN A 109 -23.95 5.05 24.46
CA ASN A 109 -24.42 4.42 23.24
C ASN A 109 -23.33 3.51 22.64
N PHE A 110 -23.48 2.20 22.77
CA PHE A 110 -22.62 1.22 22.09
C PHE A 110 -23.31 0.74 20.81
N ALA A 111 -22.70 1.03 19.66
CA ALA A 111 -23.24 0.70 18.34
C ALA A 111 -23.08 -0.79 17.95
N SER A 112 -22.56 -1.66 18.83
CA SER A 112 -22.53 -3.10 18.60
C SER A 112 -22.43 -3.91 19.91
N PRO A 113 -23.23 -4.99 20.06
CA PRO A 113 -23.14 -5.92 21.20
C PRO A 113 -21.79 -6.62 21.36
N MET A 114 -20.96 -6.66 20.31
CA MET A 114 -19.59 -7.19 20.38
C MET A 114 -18.64 -6.26 21.16
N ASP A 115 -18.78 -4.93 21.03
CA ASP A 115 -17.95 -3.97 21.77
C ASP A 115 -18.25 -3.98 23.28
N ILE A 116 -19.49 -4.31 23.65
CA ILE A 116 -19.91 -4.46 25.06
C ILE A 116 -19.28 -5.70 25.69
N PHE A 117 -19.12 -6.79 24.93
CA PHE A 117 -18.58 -8.05 25.44
C PHE A 117 -17.05 -7.98 25.61
N ASP A 118 -16.34 -7.32 24.68
CA ASP A 118 -14.90 -7.05 24.75
C ASP A 118 -14.54 -6.10 25.91
N LEU A 119 -15.42 -5.14 26.22
CA LEU A 119 -15.22 -4.20 27.33
C LEU A 119 -15.48 -4.84 28.70
N PHE A 120 -16.38 -5.83 28.78
CA PHE A 120 -16.84 -6.40 30.06
C PHE A 120 -16.06 -7.64 30.52
N PHE A 121 -15.60 -8.51 29.61
CA PHE A 121 -14.89 -9.75 29.98
C PHE A 121 -13.38 -9.75 29.62
N GLY A 122 -12.87 -8.66 29.05
CA GLY A 122 -11.47 -8.43 28.67
C GLY A 122 -10.61 -7.76 29.75
N GLY A 123 -10.93 -7.93 31.03
CA GLY A 123 -10.13 -7.42 32.15
C GLY A 123 -8.76 -8.09 32.24
N GLY A 124 -7.71 -7.39 31.82
CA GLY A 124 -6.36 -7.57 32.38
C GLY A 124 -5.27 -8.14 31.47
N SER A 125 -5.57 -8.48 30.22
CA SER A 125 -4.53 -8.62 29.19
C SER A 125 -4.89 -7.71 28.04
N ARG A 126 -4.63 -6.41 28.24
CA ARG A 126 -3.97 -5.69 27.15
C ARG A 126 -2.76 -6.54 26.83
N MET A 127 -2.91 -7.40 25.82
CA MET A 127 -1.81 -8.06 25.16
C MET A 127 -0.74 -7.00 25.12
N HIS A 128 0.36 -7.24 25.83
CA HIS A 128 1.52 -6.38 25.83
C HIS A 128 2.00 -6.49 24.39
N ARG A 129 1.32 -5.78 23.47
CA ARG A 129 1.76 -5.60 22.11
C ARG A 129 3.01 -4.82 22.36
N GLU A 130 4.13 -5.54 22.37
CA GLU A 130 5.46 -4.97 22.43
C GLU A 130 5.38 -3.74 21.55
N ARG A 131 5.51 -2.58 22.20
CA ARG A 131 5.32 -1.31 21.52
C ARG A 131 6.45 -1.31 20.51
N LYS A 132 6.12 -1.58 19.25
CA LYS A 132 7.09 -1.53 18.16
C LYS A 132 7.30 -0.07 17.80
N GLY A 133 8.56 0.27 17.59
CA GLY A 133 8.99 1.56 17.08
C GLY A 133 8.37 1.80 15.71
N LYS A 134 8.29 3.08 15.33
CA LYS A 134 7.78 3.45 14.01
C LYS A 134 8.76 2.98 12.93
N ASN A 135 8.23 2.46 11.83
CA ASN A 135 9.04 2.14 10.66
C ASN A 135 9.55 3.42 10.00
N ILE A 136 10.78 3.37 9.48
CA ILE A 136 11.42 4.50 8.80
C ILE A 136 11.48 4.17 7.31
N VAL A 137 10.99 5.07 6.47
CA VAL A 137 10.99 4.91 5.01
C VAL A 137 12.12 5.75 4.41
N HIS A 138 13.00 5.12 3.64
CA HIS A 138 14.04 5.79 2.86
C HIS A 138 13.85 5.51 1.37
N GLN A 139 14.08 6.52 0.54
CA GLN A 139 14.08 6.37 -0.92
C GLN A 139 15.52 6.31 -1.40
N ILE A 140 15.82 5.34 -2.26
CA ILE A 140 17.10 5.27 -2.97
C ILE A 140 16.83 5.44 -4.45
N THR A 141 17.37 6.50 -5.02
CA THR A 141 17.35 6.73 -6.47
C THR A 141 18.26 5.73 -7.17
N VAL A 142 17.72 4.90 -8.04
CA VAL A 142 18.44 3.86 -8.81
C VAL A 142 18.34 4.16 -10.30
N THR A 143 19.36 3.81 -11.07
CA THR A 143 19.33 3.99 -12.52
C THR A 143 18.75 2.76 -13.22
N LEU A 144 18.38 2.89 -14.49
CA LEU A 144 17.82 1.78 -15.25
C LEU A 144 18.87 0.67 -15.49
N GLU A 145 20.15 1.03 -15.64
CA GLU A 145 21.26 0.08 -15.78
C GLU A 145 21.47 -0.73 -14.50
N ASP A 146 21.32 -0.11 -13.33
CA ASP A 146 21.42 -0.80 -12.04
C ASP A 146 20.30 -1.85 -11.88
N LEU A 147 19.09 -1.52 -12.34
CA LEU A 147 17.95 -2.45 -12.32
C LEU A 147 18.10 -3.57 -13.36
N TYR A 148 18.84 -3.33 -14.44
CA TYR A 148 19.10 -4.30 -15.49
C TYR A 148 20.21 -5.29 -15.10
N ASN A 149 21.36 -4.75 -14.66
CA ASN A 149 22.55 -5.53 -14.34
C ASN A 149 22.57 -6.07 -12.91
N GLY A 150 21.75 -5.49 -12.03
CA GLY A 150 21.85 -5.68 -10.59
C GLY A 150 23.03 -4.88 -10.02
N ALA A 151 22.82 -4.29 -8.84
CA ALA A 151 23.81 -3.44 -8.20
C ALA A 151 23.74 -3.60 -6.68
N THR A 152 24.85 -3.32 -5.99
CA THR A 152 24.85 -3.20 -4.52
C THR A 152 25.16 -1.77 -4.14
N ARG A 153 24.22 -1.10 -3.47
CA ARG A 153 24.36 0.31 -3.06
C ARG A 153 24.49 0.39 -1.54
N LYS A 154 25.42 1.22 -1.07
CA LYS A 154 25.64 1.46 0.37
C LYS A 154 24.89 2.71 0.80
N LEU A 155 23.93 2.55 1.71
CA LEU A 155 23.16 3.66 2.28
C LEU A 155 23.63 3.95 3.71
N ALA A 156 24.18 5.14 3.94
CA ALA A 156 24.56 5.59 5.27
C ALA A 156 23.34 6.21 5.97
N LEU A 157 22.89 5.56 7.05
CA LEU A 157 21.75 5.99 7.86
C LEU A 157 22.19 6.42 9.25
N GLN A 158 21.50 7.40 9.80
CA GLN A 158 21.63 7.78 11.20
C GLN A 158 20.46 7.17 11.97
N LYS A 159 20.76 6.33 12.95
CA LYS A 159 19.73 5.74 13.81
C LYS A 159 20.05 5.96 15.29
N ASN A 160 19.02 6.00 16.10
CA ASN A 160 19.14 5.97 17.54
C ASN A 160 19.38 4.53 18.00
N THR A 161 20.46 4.30 18.74
CA THR A 161 20.75 3.04 19.42
C THR A 161 20.74 3.24 20.92
N ILE A 162 20.38 2.20 21.66
CA ILE A 162 20.43 2.24 23.12
C ILE A 162 21.88 2.48 23.55
N CYS A 163 22.08 3.43 24.46
CA CYS A 163 23.42 3.78 24.92
C CYS A 163 24.08 2.58 25.63
N GLU A 164 25.10 1.99 25.01
CA GLU A 164 25.85 0.84 25.52
C GLU A 164 26.40 1.08 26.94
N ARG A 165 26.85 2.30 27.25
CA ARG A 165 27.43 2.62 28.57
C ARG A 165 26.43 2.62 29.73
N CYS A 166 25.15 2.82 29.47
CA CYS A 166 24.11 2.85 30.52
C CYS A 166 23.00 1.82 30.30
N GLU A 167 23.04 1.07 29.20
CA GLU A 167 22.04 0.08 28.80
C GLU A 167 20.62 0.67 28.84
N GLY A 168 20.45 1.91 28.35
CA GLY A 168 19.15 2.57 28.31
C GLY A 168 18.65 3.12 29.65
N ARG A 169 19.45 3.08 30.73
CA ARG A 169 19.07 3.64 32.05
C ARG A 169 19.25 5.15 32.14
N GLY A 170 20.19 5.72 31.39
CA GLY A 170 20.48 7.16 31.39
C GLY A 170 21.31 7.66 32.57
N SER A 171 21.58 6.79 33.55
CA SER A 171 22.42 7.05 34.72
C SER A 171 23.42 5.91 34.96
N ARG A 172 24.34 6.11 35.91
CA ARG A 172 25.14 5.01 36.47
C ARG A 172 24.24 4.02 37.22
N LYS A 173 24.63 2.73 37.27
CA LYS A 173 23.86 1.67 37.94
C LYS A 173 23.47 2.11 39.37
N GLY A 174 22.17 2.08 39.68
CA GLY A 174 21.64 2.43 41.02
C GLY A 174 21.48 3.91 41.33
N ALA A 175 21.85 4.83 40.44
CA ALA A 175 21.79 6.27 40.69
C ALA A 175 20.48 6.94 40.23
N ALA A 176 19.58 6.20 39.59
CA ALA A 176 18.24 6.70 39.25
C ALA A 176 17.33 6.59 40.49
N GLN A 177 16.81 7.73 40.95
CA GLN A 177 15.88 7.79 42.08
C GLN A 177 14.45 7.83 41.57
N MET A 178 13.52 7.15 42.24
CA MET A 178 12.10 7.24 41.91
C MET A 178 11.62 8.69 42.10
N CYS A 179 10.83 9.22 41.16
CA CYS A 179 10.29 10.55 41.31
C CYS A 179 9.23 10.57 42.42
N MET A 180 9.50 11.29 43.51
CA MET A 180 8.58 11.40 44.65
C MET A 180 7.24 12.04 44.28
N SER A 181 7.21 12.93 43.28
CA SER A 181 6.01 13.66 42.90
C SER A 181 5.00 12.82 42.10
N CYS A 182 5.42 11.71 41.48
CA CYS A 182 4.55 10.80 40.73
C CYS A 182 4.72 9.33 41.14
N HIS A 183 5.52 9.04 42.16
CA HIS A 183 5.85 7.70 42.62
C HIS A 183 6.19 6.71 41.50
N GLY A 184 7.00 7.13 40.52
CA GLY A 184 7.41 6.26 39.41
C GLY A 184 6.45 6.20 38.22
N THR A 185 5.23 6.73 38.33
CA THR A 185 4.21 6.65 37.27
C THR A 185 4.41 7.63 36.12
N GLY A 186 5.21 8.68 36.30
CA GLY A 186 5.47 9.69 35.28
C GLY A 186 4.32 10.69 35.03
N MET A 187 3.14 10.48 35.62
CA MET A 187 1.96 11.34 35.50
C MET A 187 1.51 11.83 36.87
N GLN A 188 0.89 13.01 36.91
CA GLN A 188 0.26 13.59 38.10
C GLN A 188 -1.20 13.90 37.80
N VAL A 189 -2.09 13.36 38.62
CA VAL A 189 -3.53 13.65 38.55
C VAL A 189 -3.76 15.00 39.21
N ARG A 190 -4.18 16.00 38.41
CA ARG A 190 -4.64 17.30 38.92
C ARG A 190 -6.16 17.35 38.84
N MET A 191 -6.81 17.72 39.93
CA MET A 191 -8.25 17.98 39.90
C MET A 191 -8.48 19.36 39.28
N HIS A 192 -9.16 19.40 38.14
CA HIS A 192 -9.57 20.63 37.49
C HIS A 192 -11.06 20.87 37.79
N GLN A 193 -11.37 21.97 38.49
CA GLN A 193 -12.75 22.38 38.74
C GLN A 193 -13.24 23.17 37.52
N LEU A 194 -14.12 22.56 36.75
CA LEU A 194 -14.74 23.20 35.59
C LEU A 194 -15.99 24.00 35.99
N ILE A 195 -16.69 23.55 37.05
CA ILE A 195 -17.97 24.10 37.55
C ILE A 195 -18.06 23.90 39.07
N PRO A 196 -18.71 24.80 39.86
CA PRO A 196 -19.06 24.52 41.24
C PRO A 196 -19.79 23.17 41.38
N GLY A 197 -19.19 22.22 42.11
CA GLY A 197 -19.75 20.88 42.33
C GLY A 197 -19.25 19.78 41.38
N MET A 198 -18.48 20.10 40.32
CA MET A 198 -17.94 19.09 39.39
C MET A 198 -16.41 19.20 39.26
N VAL A 199 -15.70 18.21 39.80
CA VAL A 199 -14.24 18.04 39.66
C VAL A 199 -13.94 16.98 38.60
N GLN A 200 -13.14 17.33 37.59
CA GLN A 200 -12.60 16.36 36.64
C GLN A 200 -11.15 16.06 37.01
N GLN A 201 -10.82 14.77 37.15
CA GLN A 201 -9.44 14.34 37.32
C GLN A 201 -8.72 14.37 35.97
N VAL A 202 -7.83 15.34 35.77
CA VAL A 202 -7.03 15.48 34.56
C VAL A 202 -5.63 14.93 34.84
N SER A 203 -5.22 13.89 34.11
CA SER A 203 -3.86 13.37 34.17
C SER A 203 -2.92 14.28 33.37
N THR A 204 -1.92 14.85 34.04
CA THR A 204 -0.90 15.73 33.42
C THR A 204 0.48 15.10 33.55
N VAL A 205 1.39 15.38 32.62
CA VAL A 205 2.78 14.90 32.71
C VAL A 205 3.45 15.47 33.97
N CYS A 206 4.07 14.60 34.78
CA CYS A 206 4.71 15.02 36.02
C CYS A 206 5.83 16.02 35.74
N HIS A 207 5.70 17.27 36.16
CA HIS A 207 6.68 18.32 35.84
C HIS A 207 8.05 18.05 36.46
N SER A 208 8.09 17.34 37.60
CA SER A 208 9.35 17.02 38.30
C SER A 208 10.22 15.97 37.59
N CYS A 209 9.65 15.07 36.79
CA CYS A 209 10.38 14.04 36.04
C CYS A 209 10.10 14.05 34.53
N GLN A 210 9.31 15.01 34.04
CA GLN A 210 8.94 15.16 32.63
C GLN A 210 8.42 13.86 32.00
N GLY A 211 7.62 13.09 32.73
CA GLY A 211 7.08 11.81 32.24
C GLY A 211 8.00 10.58 32.40
N GLN A 212 9.25 10.73 32.85
CA GLN A 212 10.20 9.61 32.93
C GLN A 212 10.01 8.70 34.15
N GLY A 213 9.25 9.11 35.16
CA GLY A 213 9.02 8.35 36.40
C GLY A 213 10.23 8.29 37.36
N GLN A 214 11.44 8.56 36.86
CA GLN A 214 12.68 8.58 37.62
C GLN A 214 13.36 9.95 37.49
N ARG A 215 14.07 10.37 38.54
CA ARG A 215 14.91 11.57 38.55
C ARG A 215 16.37 11.13 38.63
N ILE A 216 17.19 11.71 37.77
CA ILE A 216 18.63 11.48 37.71
C ILE A 216 19.32 12.80 38.06
N SER A 217 20.13 12.80 39.11
CA SER A 217 20.97 13.96 39.49
C SER A 217 21.94 14.30 38.37
N ASN A 218 22.25 15.59 38.18
CA ASN A 218 23.17 16.05 37.13
C ASN A 218 24.54 15.35 37.18
N LYS A 219 25.01 15.01 38.39
CA LYS A 219 26.31 14.33 38.59
C LYS A 219 26.29 12.87 38.14
N ASP A 220 25.11 12.24 38.15
CA ASP A 220 24.93 10.81 37.90
C ASP A 220 24.42 10.49 36.49
N ARG A 221 24.17 11.54 35.68
CA ARG A 221 23.84 11.38 34.27
C ARG A 221 24.96 10.67 33.55
N CYS A 222 24.59 9.75 32.67
CA CYS A 222 25.56 9.09 31.81
C CYS A 222 26.30 10.16 30.97
N LYS A 223 27.63 10.15 31.01
CA LYS A 223 28.46 11.11 30.28
C LYS A 223 28.32 10.98 28.75
N ALA A 224 27.99 9.80 28.25
CA ALA A 224 27.87 9.56 26.81
C ALA A 224 26.52 10.04 26.25
N CYS A 225 25.40 9.66 26.86
CA CYS A 225 24.06 10.04 26.37
C CYS A 225 23.46 11.25 27.09
N THR A 226 24.19 11.87 28.04
CA THR A 226 23.74 13.02 28.85
C THR A 226 22.36 12.85 29.49
N GLY A 227 22.01 11.62 29.88
CA GLY A 227 20.70 11.28 30.45
C GLY A 227 19.59 10.92 29.44
N ARG A 228 19.85 11.00 28.13
CA ARG A 228 18.87 10.71 27.07
C ARG A 228 18.64 9.23 26.78
N LYS A 229 19.44 8.31 27.36
CA LYS A 229 19.35 6.84 27.23
C LYS A 229 19.69 6.27 25.85
N ILE A 230 19.66 7.08 24.80
CA ILE A 230 19.98 6.73 23.41
C ILE A 230 21.18 7.52 22.87
N LEU A 231 21.85 6.99 21.85
CA LEU A 231 22.94 7.63 21.10
C LEU A 231 22.62 7.59 19.60
N ARG A 232 22.96 8.65 18.88
CA ARG A 232 22.89 8.66 17.41
C ARG A 232 24.13 8.00 16.84
N GLN A 233 23.97 6.88 16.15
CA GLN A 233 25.03 6.16 15.46
C GLN A 233 24.80 6.18 13.95
N LYS A 234 25.88 6.38 13.19
CA LYS A 234 25.89 6.21 11.73
C LYS A 234 26.10 4.73 11.42
N LYS A 235 25.16 4.11 10.71
CA LYS A 235 25.26 2.73 10.22
C LYS A 235 25.17 2.72 8.71
N ILE A 236 26.03 1.95 8.05
CA ILE A 236 25.98 1.75 6.60
C ILE A 236 25.21 0.45 6.36
N LEU A 237 24.09 0.54 5.64
CA LEU A 237 23.33 -0.62 5.17
C LEU A 237 23.72 -0.89 3.72
N GLU A 238 24.00 -2.16 3.40
CA GLU A 238 24.24 -2.61 2.04
C GLU A 238 22.91 -3.09 1.45
N VAL A 239 22.47 -2.42 0.40
CA VAL A 239 21.20 -2.67 -0.27
C VAL A 239 21.50 -3.38 -1.57
N HIS A 240 21.08 -4.64 -1.65
CA HIS A 240 21.18 -5.44 -2.87
C HIS A 240 19.98 -5.16 -3.77
N ILE A 241 20.25 -4.69 -4.98
CA ILE A 241 19.28 -4.45 -6.03
C ILE A 241 19.40 -5.60 -7.01
N ASP A 242 18.41 -6.48 -6.99
CA ASP A 242 18.35 -7.63 -7.89
C ASP A 242 17.96 -7.21 -9.30
N LYS A 243 18.40 -8.01 -10.28
CA LYS A 243 18.01 -7.86 -11.68
C LYS A 243 16.50 -7.93 -11.83
N GLY A 244 15.94 -6.97 -12.55
CA GLY A 244 14.51 -6.94 -12.87
C GLY A 244 13.61 -6.39 -11.76
N MET A 245 14.18 -5.94 -10.62
CA MET A 245 13.40 -5.23 -9.60
C MET A 245 12.62 -4.06 -10.22
N ARG A 246 11.44 -3.79 -9.69
CA ARG A 246 10.52 -2.76 -10.22
C ARG A 246 10.73 -1.43 -9.50
N ASP A 247 10.35 -0.36 -10.19
CA ASP A 247 10.20 0.95 -9.55
C ASP A 247 9.18 0.88 -8.40
N GLY A 248 9.45 1.62 -7.31
CA GLY A 248 8.65 1.60 -6.10
C GLY A 248 8.73 0.32 -5.27
N GLN A 249 9.52 -0.68 -5.68
CA GLN A 249 9.68 -1.93 -4.93
C GLN A 249 10.35 -1.67 -3.57
N LYS A 250 9.85 -2.35 -2.54
CA LYS A 250 10.26 -2.16 -1.15
C LYS A 250 11.23 -3.26 -0.70
N ILE A 251 12.37 -2.86 -0.15
CA ILE A 251 13.35 -3.72 0.51
C ILE A 251 13.27 -3.43 2.02
N VAL A 252 12.96 -4.43 2.83
CA VAL A 252 12.73 -4.26 4.27
C VAL A 252 13.92 -4.80 5.06
N PHE A 253 14.48 -3.96 5.93
CA PHE A 253 15.49 -4.31 6.91
C PHE A 253 14.84 -4.38 8.29
N HIS A 254 14.61 -5.59 8.77
CA HIS A 254 13.87 -5.82 10.01
C HIS A 254 14.67 -5.41 11.25
N GLY A 255 14.01 -4.71 12.19
CA GLY A 255 14.60 -4.29 13.46
C GLY A 255 15.75 -3.29 13.35
N GLU A 256 15.98 -2.72 12.17
CA GLU A 256 17.04 -1.75 11.92
C GLU A 256 16.63 -0.29 12.21
N GLY A 257 15.36 -0.04 12.55
CA GLY A 257 14.84 1.28 12.87
C GLY A 257 15.37 1.87 14.18
N ASP A 258 14.82 3.02 14.56
CA ASP A 258 15.20 3.71 15.80
C ASP A 258 14.87 2.87 17.04
N GLN A 259 15.84 2.73 17.94
CA GLN A 259 15.68 2.04 19.20
C GLN A 259 15.28 3.02 20.31
N GLU A 260 14.30 2.63 21.11
CA GLU A 260 13.91 3.33 22.33
C GLU A 260 13.89 2.35 23.52
N PRO A 261 14.30 2.76 24.74
CA PRO A 261 14.27 1.87 25.90
C PRO A 261 12.85 1.35 26.19
N GLY A 262 12.67 0.02 26.15
CA GLY A 262 11.39 -0.64 26.43
C GLY A 262 10.44 -0.75 25.23
N ILE A 263 10.92 -0.42 24.03
CA ILE A 263 10.19 -0.48 22.75
C ILE A 263 11.04 -1.29 21.78
N GLU A 264 10.44 -2.27 21.09
CA GLU A 264 11.13 -3.02 20.05
C GLU A 264 11.41 -2.11 18.85
N PRO A 265 12.59 -2.16 18.21
CA PRO A 265 12.86 -1.32 17.06
C PRO A 265 11.90 -1.63 15.90
N GLY A 266 11.51 -0.57 15.19
CA GLY A 266 10.78 -0.71 13.93
C GLY A 266 11.68 -1.19 12.79
N ASP A 267 11.09 -1.29 11.60
CA ASP A 267 11.79 -1.69 10.39
C ASP A 267 12.23 -0.49 9.55
N ILE A 268 13.34 -0.64 8.83
CA ILE A 268 13.73 0.31 7.79
C ILE A 268 13.22 -0.22 6.45
N ILE A 269 12.37 0.56 5.79
CA ILE A 269 11.79 0.25 4.49
C ILE A 269 12.46 1.12 3.45
N ILE A 270 13.22 0.49 2.56
CA ILE A 270 13.88 1.17 1.45
C ILE A 270 13.01 1.01 0.21
N VAL A 271 12.57 2.13 -0.35
CA VAL A 271 11.78 2.18 -1.59
C VAL A 271 12.74 2.54 -2.72
N LEU A 272 12.76 1.70 -3.75
CA LEU A 272 13.49 2.00 -4.98
C LEU A 272 12.77 3.10 -5.75
N ASP A 273 13.52 4.10 -6.20
CA ASP A 273 13.04 5.21 -7.00
C ASP A 273 13.82 5.24 -8.33
N GLN A 274 13.18 4.84 -9.42
CA GLN A 274 13.83 4.72 -10.72
C GLN A 274 14.04 6.09 -11.36
N ARG A 275 15.31 6.45 -11.62
CA ARG A 275 15.66 7.62 -12.40
C ARG A 275 15.26 7.44 -13.86
N GLU A 276 14.71 8.50 -14.45
CA GLU A 276 14.44 8.57 -15.88
C GLU A 276 15.75 8.45 -16.69
N HIS A 277 15.71 7.64 -17.76
CA HIS A 277 16.81 7.45 -18.68
C HIS A 277 16.54 8.20 -19.99
N SER A 278 17.58 8.77 -20.61
CA SER A 278 17.44 9.64 -21.78
C SER A 278 16.97 8.90 -23.04
N GLN A 279 17.35 7.63 -23.20
CA GLN A 279 17.05 6.84 -24.40
C GLN A 279 15.99 5.77 -24.19
N PHE A 280 15.76 5.34 -22.94
CA PHE A 280 14.96 4.16 -22.64
C PHE A 280 13.91 4.48 -21.58
N THR A 281 12.68 4.12 -21.86
CA THR A 281 11.57 4.22 -20.93
C THR A 281 11.07 2.81 -20.62
N ARG A 282 11.15 2.42 -19.35
CA ARG A 282 10.66 1.12 -18.92
C ARG A 282 9.13 1.10 -18.86
N LYS A 283 8.50 0.14 -19.54
CA LYS A 283 7.07 -0.17 -19.42
C LYS A 283 6.91 -1.62 -18.96
N GLY A 284 6.87 -1.82 -17.64
CA GLY A 284 6.82 -3.15 -17.04
C GLY A 284 8.11 -3.94 -17.28
N GLU A 285 8.02 -4.97 -18.11
CA GLU A 285 9.15 -5.82 -18.54
C GLU A 285 9.73 -5.38 -19.89
N ASP A 286 9.00 -4.54 -20.61
CA ASP A 286 9.41 -4.04 -21.91
C ASP A 286 10.20 -2.74 -21.76
N LEU A 287 11.17 -2.55 -22.65
CA LEU A 287 11.87 -1.27 -22.82
C LEU A 287 11.32 -0.57 -24.03
N VAL A 288 11.06 0.72 -23.92
CA VAL A 288 10.61 1.57 -25.02
C VAL A 288 11.71 2.57 -25.33
N MET A 289 12.04 2.73 -26.61
CA MET A 289 12.92 3.79 -27.07
C MET A 289 12.34 4.49 -28.29
N SER A 290 12.76 5.74 -28.49
CA SER A 290 12.46 6.49 -29.71
C SER A 290 13.70 6.52 -30.58
N MET A 291 13.55 6.19 -31.86
CA MET A 291 14.62 6.23 -32.85
C MET A 291 14.21 7.15 -34.00
N GLU A 292 15.07 8.12 -34.30
CA GLU A 292 14.90 9.00 -35.44
C GLU A 292 15.58 8.38 -36.67
N LEU A 293 14.82 8.33 -37.77
CA LEU A 293 15.28 7.88 -39.08
C LEU A 293 15.16 9.01 -40.09
N GLN A 294 16.12 9.11 -40.99
CA GLN A 294 15.97 9.97 -42.16
C GLN A 294 14.99 9.33 -43.15
N LEU A 295 14.35 10.14 -43.99
CA LEU A 295 13.42 9.63 -45.02
C LEU A 295 14.05 8.55 -45.90
N VAL A 296 15.32 8.71 -46.28
CA VAL A 296 16.06 7.71 -47.08
C VAL A 296 16.27 6.41 -46.29
N GLU A 297 16.55 6.48 -44.99
CA GLU A 297 16.73 5.32 -44.12
C GLU A 297 15.42 4.56 -43.92
N ALA A 298 14.29 5.28 -43.86
CA ALA A 298 12.96 4.70 -43.70
C ALA A 298 12.46 3.98 -44.98
N LEU A 299 12.92 4.41 -46.17
CA LEU A 299 12.53 3.83 -47.47
C LEU A 299 13.51 2.76 -47.95
N CYS A 300 14.82 3.04 -47.88
CA CYS A 300 15.87 2.20 -48.45
C CYS A 300 16.45 1.19 -47.44
N GLY A 301 15.95 1.17 -46.20
CA GLY A 301 16.47 0.36 -45.12
C GLY A 301 17.68 1.02 -44.43
N PHE A 302 18.01 0.55 -43.23
CA PHE A 302 19.07 1.12 -42.41
C PHE A 302 19.76 0.06 -41.56
N LYS A 303 20.95 0.41 -41.05
CA LYS A 303 21.68 -0.34 -40.03
C LYS A 303 22.17 0.65 -38.98
N LYS A 304 21.52 0.71 -37.82
CA LYS A 304 21.90 1.62 -36.74
C LYS A 304 22.34 0.85 -35.49
N PRO A 305 23.52 1.15 -34.93
CA PRO A 305 23.94 0.60 -33.65
C PRO A 305 23.22 1.32 -32.50
N VAL A 306 22.67 0.55 -31.57
CA VAL A 306 22.08 1.04 -30.32
C VAL A 306 22.84 0.45 -29.15
N GLN A 307 23.22 1.29 -28.19
CA GLN A 307 23.84 0.84 -26.96
C GLN A 307 22.77 0.33 -26.00
N THR A 308 22.91 -0.92 -25.56
CA THR A 308 22.04 -1.54 -24.57
C THR A 308 22.50 -1.22 -23.14
N LEU A 309 21.65 -1.48 -22.16
CA LEU A 309 21.94 -1.28 -20.73
C LEU A 309 23.05 -2.19 -20.17
N ASP A 310 23.44 -3.23 -20.93
CA ASP A 310 24.57 -4.12 -20.65
C ASP A 310 25.91 -3.59 -21.22
N ASN A 311 25.93 -2.40 -21.81
CA ASN A 311 27.03 -1.87 -22.63
C ASN A 311 27.33 -2.70 -23.89
N ARG A 312 26.40 -3.57 -24.33
CA ARG A 312 26.49 -4.27 -25.62
C ARG A 312 25.94 -3.39 -26.74
N THR A 313 26.53 -3.47 -27.93
CA THR A 313 26.02 -2.77 -29.12
C THR A 313 25.08 -3.70 -29.89
N LEU A 314 23.80 -3.34 -29.95
CA LEU A 314 22.79 -4.03 -30.74
C LEU A 314 22.67 -3.36 -32.11
N LEU A 315 22.93 -4.09 -33.19
CA LEU A 315 22.77 -3.56 -34.55
C LEU A 315 21.33 -3.81 -35.02
N ILE A 316 20.51 -2.75 -35.06
CA ILE A 316 19.16 -2.83 -35.58
C ILE A 316 19.23 -2.64 -37.09
N THR A 317 18.68 -3.60 -37.83
CA THR A 317 18.71 -3.62 -39.29
C THR A 317 17.31 -3.70 -39.86
N SER A 318 16.99 -2.81 -40.80
CA SER A 318 15.83 -2.93 -41.68
C SER A 318 16.28 -3.38 -43.07
N ARG A 319 15.50 -4.25 -43.71
CA ARG A 319 15.81 -4.71 -45.07
C ARG A 319 15.42 -3.61 -46.08
N PRO A 320 16.21 -3.38 -47.15
CA PRO A 320 15.80 -2.50 -48.23
C PRO A 320 14.44 -2.94 -48.79
N GLY A 321 13.49 -2.01 -48.88
CA GLY A 321 12.11 -2.28 -49.30
C GLY A 321 11.14 -2.54 -48.16
N GLU A 322 11.59 -2.74 -46.92
CA GLU A 322 10.72 -2.72 -45.74
C GLU A 322 10.47 -1.27 -45.33
N LEU A 323 9.30 -0.75 -45.67
CA LEU A 323 8.88 0.62 -45.40
C LEU A 323 8.58 0.81 -43.92
N ILE A 324 9.22 1.80 -43.30
CA ILE A 324 8.91 2.25 -41.94
C ILE A 324 8.16 3.56 -42.02
N LYS A 325 6.91 3.54 -41.56
CA LYS A 325 6.05 4.73 -41.55
C LYS A 325 6.41 5.64 -40.37
N PRO A 326 6.19 6.96 -40.48
CA PRO A 326 6.27 7.85 -39.33
C PRO A 326 5.31 7.37 -38.23
N GLY A 327 5.81 7.21 -37.00
CA GLY A 327 5.04 6.69 -35.87
C GLY A 327 4.90 5.17 -35.82
N ASP A 328 5.51 4.43 -36.76
CA ASP A 328 5.50 2.97 -36.73
C ASP A 328 6.28 2.45 -35.50
N THR A 329 5.89 1.27 -35.04
CA THR A 329 6.45 0.65 -33.83
C THR A 329 6.87 -0.78 -34.14
N LYS A 330 8.17 -1.07 -34.01
CA LYS A 330 8.69 -2.44 -34.14
C LYS A 330 9.23 -2.92 -32.80
N CYS A 331 9.43 -4.23 -32.67
CA CYS A 331 10.00 -4.80 -31.47
C CYS A 331 11.16 -5.76 -31.77
N VAL A 332 12.17 -5.73 -30.90
CA VAL A 332 13.24 -6.72 -30.83
C VAL A 332 12.95 -7.62 -29.64
N LEU A 333 12.76 -8.90 -29.92
CA LEU A 333 12.48 -9.90 -28.89
C LEU A 333 13.71 -10.07 -27.99
N THR A 334 13.49 -10.39 -26.72
CA THR A 334 14.54 -10.74 -25.72
C THR A 334 15.55 -9.64 -25.37
N GLU A 335 15.35 -8.40 -25.84
CA GLU A 335 16.21 -7.25 -25.52
C GLU A 335 15.53 -6.21 -24.59
N GLY A 336 14.49 -6.61 -23.85
CA GLY A 336 13.83 -5.80 -22.81
C GLY A 336 14.45 -5.97 -21.42
N MET A 337 13.71 -5.59 -20.37
CA MET A 337 14.15 -5.74 -18.98
C MET A 337 14.16 -7.21 -18.55
N PRO A 338 15.11 -7.63 -17.70
CA PRO A 338 15.07 -8.95 -17.07
C PRO A 338 13.86 -9.07 -16.13
N MET A 339 13.27 -10.26 -16.05
CA MET A 339 12.19 -10.55 -15.12
C MET A 339 12.71 -10.75 -13.70
N TYR A 340 12.06 -10.14 -12.71
CA TYR A 340 12.42 -10.32 -11.30
C TYR A 340 12.33 -11.81 -10.90
N ARG A 341 13.37 -12.31 -10.22
CA ARG A 341 13.59 -13.74 -9.87
C ARG A 341 13.88 -14.69 -11.05
N ARG A 342 13.68 -14.25 -12.29
CA ARG A 342 14.00 -15.01 -13.52
C ARG A 342 14.91 -14.19 -14.44
N PRO A 343 16.18 -13.99 -14.06
CA PRO A 343 17.07 -13.07 -14.77
C PRO A 343 17.44 -13.52 -16.19
N PHE A 344 17.20 -14.79 -16.55
CA PHE A 344 17.46 -15.32 -17.89
C PHE A 344 16.32 -15.02 -18.88
N GLU A 345 15.12 -14.70 -18.38
CA GLU A 345 13.99 -14.30 -19.21
C GLU A 345 13.97 -12.76 -19.28
N LYS A 346 14.02 -12.23 -20.50
CA LYS A 346 13.98 -10.80 -20.78
C LYS A 346 12.72 -10.45 -21.57
N GLY A 347 12.17 -9.27 -21.32
CA GLY A 347 11.09 -8.71 -22.12
C GLY A 347 11.53 -8.32 -23.54
N ARG A 348 10.74 -7.48 -24.20
CA ARG A 348 11.06 -6.96 -25.54
C ARG A 348 11.52 -5.51 -25.50
N LEU A 349 12.35 -5.13 -26.47
CA LEU A 349 12.66 -3.74 -26.79
C LEU A 349 11.69 -3.26 -27.86
N ILE A 350 10.88 -2.28 -27.53
CA ILE A 350 9.92 -1.62 -28.42
C ILE A 350 10.57 -0.33 -28.91
N ILE A 351 10.59 -0.15 -30.22
CA ILE A 351 11.21 0.99 -30.88
C ILE A 351 10.12 1.76 -31.62
N HIS A 352 9.91 3.01 -31.21
CA HIS A 352 9.08 3.96 -31.94
C HIS A 352 9.93 4.71 -32.95
N PHE A 353 9.53 4.66 -34.22
CA PHE A 353 10.25 5.33 -35.30
C PHE A 353 9.63 6.69 -35.59
N SER A 354 10.46 7.73 -35.49
CA SER A 354 10.13 9.07 -35.99
C SER A 354 10.91 9.31 -37.28
N VAL A 355 10.23 9.68 -38.36
CA VAL A 355 10.89 9.96 -39.65
C VAL A 355 11.09 11.46 -39.77
N VAL A 356 12.35 11.86 -39.83
CA VAL A 356 12.76 13.25 -40.05
C VAL A 356 12.81 13.50 -41.55
N PHE A 357 11.94 14.40 -42.01
CA PHE A 357 11.94 14.87 -43.38
C PHE A 357 13.07 15.88 -43.62
N PRO A 358 13.63 15.93 -44.83
CA PRO A 358 14.61 16.95 -45.18
C PRO A 358 13.98 18.36 -45.11
N GLN A 359 14.83 19.37 -45.00
CA GLN A 359 14.39 20.77 -44.99
C GLN A 359 13.67 21.15 -46.29
N ALA A 360 12.82 22.19 -46.24
CA ALA A 360 12.20 22.75 -47.43
C ALA A 360 13.27 23.11 -48.48
N ASN A 361 12.96 22.90 -49.75
CA ASN A 361 13.86 23.17 -50.89
C ASN A 361 15.18 22.37 -50.89
N PHE A 362 15.22 21.17 -50.30
CA PHE A 362 16.44 20.34 -50.26
C PHE A 362 16.92 19.84 -51.63
N LEU A 363 16.07 19.87 -52.67
CA LEU A 363 16.40 19.48 -54.04
C LEU A 363 16.01 20.56 -55.04
N SER A 364 16.76 20.63 -56.13
CA SER A 364 16.41 21.42 -57.31
C SER A 364 15.21 20.81 -58.05
N GLU A 365 14.44 21.64 -58.77
CA GLU A 365 13.23 21.22 -59.48
C GLU A 365 13.44 20.02 -60.44
N ASP A 366 14.58 19.98 -61.15
CA ASP A 366 14.91 18.87 -62.05
C ASP A 366 15.05 17.53 -61.31
N LYS A 367 15.61 17.55 -60.09
CA LYS A 367 15.77 16.36 -59.25
C LYS A 367 14.45 15.96 -58.58
N LEU A 368 13.57 16.92 -58.30
CA LEU A 368 12.21 16.64 -57.83
C LEU A 368 11.39 15.91 -58.90
N LYS A 369 11.49 16.32 -60.17
CA LYS A 369 10.88 15.58 -61.31
C LYS A 369 11.42 14.16 -61.44
N MET A 370 12.70 13.94 -61.11
CA MET A 370 13.26 12.58 -61.05
C MET A 370 12.70 11.78 -59.87
N LEU A 371 12.55 12.39 -58.69
CA LEU A 371 11.98 11.75 -57.50
C LEU A 371 10.52 11.33 -57.74
N GLU A 372 9.74 12.16 -58.44
CA GLU A 372 8.36 11.88 -58.82
C GLU A 372 8.22 10.60 -59.65
N ARG A 373 9.23 10.26 -60.47
CA ARG A 373 9.23 8.99 -61.23
C ARG A 373 9.42 7.74 -60.36
N PHE A 374 9.95 7.88 -59.16
CA PHE A 374 10.19 6.76 -58.23
C PHE A 374 9.05 6.59 -57.22
N LEU A 375 8.15 7.56 -57.13
CA LEU A 375 6.99 7.54 -56.23
C LEU A 375 5.73 7.11 -57.00
N PRO A 376 4.68 6.62 -56.31
CA PRO A 376 3.40 6.33 -56.94
C PRO A 376 2.83 7.59 -57.61
N GLU A 377 2.08 7.38 -58.70
CA GLU A 377 1.42 8.47 -59.43
C GLU A 377 0.52 9.27 -58.49
N LYS A 378 0.50 10.60 -58.70
CA LYS A 378 -0.45 11.46 -58.01
C LYS A 378 -1.85 10.98 -58.36
N LEU A 379 -2.68 10.77 -57.35
CA LEU A 379 -4.09 10.53 -57.57
C LEU A 379 -4.65 11.79 -58.21
N ASP A 380 -5.27 11.64 -59.38
CA ASP A 380 -5.99 12.72 -60.01
C ASP A 380 -7.07 13.20 -59.02
N PRO A 381 -7.20 14.51 -58.81
CA PRO A 381 -8.28 15.02 -57.96
C PRO A 381 -9.60 14.55 -58.57
N GLU A 382 -10.42 13.87 -57.77
CA GLU A 382 -11.82 13.61 -58.14
C GLU A 382 -12.45 14.97 -58.46
N GLN A 383 -12.66 15.24 -59.75
CA GLN A 383 -13.39 16.42 -60.17
C GLN A 383 -14.81 16.25 -59.63
N PRO A 384 -15.31 17.14 -58.78
CA PRO A 384 -16.69 17.06 -58.35
C PRO A 384 -17.57 17.15 -59.59
N ASP A 385 -18.31 16.06 -59.88
CA ASP A 385 -19.27 16.03 -60.96
C ASP A 385 -20.29 17.14 -60.68
N SER A 386 -20.33 18.18 -61.53
CA SER A 386 -21.33 19.26 -61.60
C SER A 386 -21.20 20.51 -60.70
N MET A 387 -20.11 21.27 -60.80
CA MET A 387 -20.15 22.72 -60.47
C MET A 387 -19.39 23.53 -61.52
N ASP A 388 -20.00 24.65 -61.95
CA ASP A 388 -19.45 25.56 -62.96
C ASP A 388 -18.00 25.98 -62.64
N ASP A 389 -17.13 25.99 -63.65
CA ASP A 389 -15.70 26.30 -63.54
C ASP A 389 -15.40 27.69 -62.90
N ASP A 390 -16.40 28.55 -62.80
CA ASP A 390 -16.31 29.89 -62.21
C ASP A 390 -16.40 29.89 -60.65
N LEU A 391 -16.55 28.72 -60.00
CA LEU A 391 -16.63 28.61 -58.53
C LEU A 391 -15.40 28.04 -57.81
N TYR A 392 -14.29 27.78 -58.51
CA TYR A 392 -13.05 27.34 -57.86
C TYR A 392 -12.35 28.50 -57.12
N ILE A 393 -12.36 28.46 -55.80
CA ILE A 393 -11.50 29.32 -54.96
C ILE A 393 -10.22 28.54 -54.68
N TYR A 394 -9.11 28.95 -55.32
CA TYR A 394 -7.79 28.45 -54.97
C TYR A 394 -7.42 29.01 -53.58
N ALA A 395 -7.22 28.12 -52.62
CA ALA A 395 -6.73 28.47 -51.30
C ALA A 395 -5.27 28.04 -51.19
N ASP A 396 -4.37 29.01 -51.14
CA ASP A 396 -2.97 28.75 -50.80
C ASP A 396 -2.88 28.34 -49.33
N LEU A 397 -2.05 27.33 -49.04
CA LEU A 397 -1.78 26.91 -47.67
C LEU A 397 -0.80 27.89 -47.03
N GLU A 398 -1.23 28.54 -45.95
CA GLU A 398 -0.38 29.36 -45.09
C GLU A 398 0.03 28.58 -43.83
N ASP A 399 1.19 28.93 -43.27
CA ASP A 399 1.65 28.37 -41.99
C ASP A 399 0.67 28.73 -40.87
N CYS A 400 0.14 27.71 -40.19
CA CYS A 400 -0.87 27.91 -39.16
C CYS A 400 -0.22 28.10 -37.77
N ASP A 401 0.00 29.36 -37.38
CA ASP A 401 0.49 29.73 -36.04
C ASP A 401 -0.67 29.78 -35.02
N LEU A 402 -1.00 28.61 -34.45
CA LEU A 402 -2.12 28.45 -33.50
C LEU A 402 -1.94 29.20 -32.16
N ASP A 403 -0.71 29.56 -31.79
CA ASP A 403 -0.41 30.25 -30.53
C ASP A 403 -0.68 31.77 -30.59
N ASN A 404 -0.68 32.39 -31.77
CA ASN A 404 -0.82 33.84 -31.91
C ASN A 404 -2.29 34.32 -31.86
N ARG A 405 -3.26 33.44 -32.14
CA ARG A 405 -4.70 33.78 -32.15
C ARG A 405 -5.32 33.99 -30.76
N LYS A 406 -4.71 33.49 -29.68
CA LYS A 406 -5.26 33.66 -28.32
C LYS A 406 -5.19 35.10 -27.79
N ARG A 407 -4.33 35.96 -28.37
CA ARG A 407 -4.23 37.38 -27.96
C ARG A 407 -5.27 38.29 -28.63
N ASN A 408 -5.79 37.94 -29.81
CA ASN A 408 -6.68 38.81 -30.57
C ASN A 408 -8.18 38.60 -30.30
N ASN A 409 -8.56 37.53 -29.59
CA ASN A 409 -9.97 37.19 -29.40
C ASN A 409 -10.63 37.84 -28.16
N HIS A 410 -9.96 38.80 -27.50
CA HIS A 410 -10.46 39.47 -26.29
C HIS A 410 -10.99 40.90 -26.52
N GLN A 411 -11.08 41.36 -27.78
CA GLN A 411 -11.42 42.76 -28.07
C GLN A 411 -12.73 42.98 -28.86
N TYR A 412 -13.51 41.92 -29.09
CA TYR A 412 -14.71 41.99 -29.96
C TYR A 412 -16.03 41.59 -29.26
N TYR A 413 -16.14 41.80 -27.95
CA TYR A 413 -17.40 41.60 -27.20
C TYR A 413 -17.70 42.79 -26.30
N TYR A 414 -17.98 43.94 -26.91
CA TYR A 414 -18.85 45.00 -26.38
C TYR A 414 -19.12 45.91 -27.55
N MET A 415 -20.34 45.89 -28.07
CA MET A 415 -21.05 46.93 -28.85
C MET A 415 -22.11 46.22 -29.68
N GLU A 416 -23.30 46.02 -29.10
CA GLU A 416 -24.61 46.11 -29.75
C GLU A 416 -25.66 45.43 -28.86
N GLU A 417 -26.40 46.24 -28.11
CA GLU A 417 -27.84 46.08 -27.87
C GLU A 417 -28.30 47.25 -27.01
N ASP A 418 -29.04 48.19 -27.63
CA ASP A 418 -30.31 48.73 -27.13
C ASP A 418 -30.62 50.10 -27.77
N ASP A 419 -31.39 50.06 -28.86
CA ASP A 419 -32.23 51.17 -29.31
C ASP A 419 -33.69 50.68 -29.30
N TYR A 420 -34.55 51.35 -28.53
CA TYR A 420 -35.93 51.80 -28.84
C TYR A 420 -36.76 52.02 -27.57
N ALA A 421 -36.93 53.29 -27.16
CA ALA A 421 -38.25 53.86 -26.82
C ALA A 421 -38.15 55.37 -26.60
N SER A 422 -38.90 56.12 -27.40
CA SER A 422 -39.14 57.56 -27.28
C SER A 422 -40.10 57.86 -26.13
N THR A 423 -39.79 58.87 -25.29
CA THR A 423 -40.78 59.89 -24.87
C THR A 423 -40.10 61.11 -24.22
N SER A 424 -40.67 62.27 -24.54
CA SER A 424 -40.30 63.64 -24.22
C SER A 424 -40.12 64.00 -22.74
N GLY A 425 -39.17 64.92 -22.50
CA GLY A 425 -39.38 66.13 -21.68
C GLY A 425 -39.05 66.03 -20.19
N VAL A 426 -38.03 66.77 -19.74
CA VAL A 426 -38.14 68.09 -19.08
C VAL A 426 -36.79 68.43 -18.45
N GLN A 427 -36.34 69.65 -18.76
CA GLN A 427 -35.16 70.30 -18.25
C GLN A 427 -35.48 70.91 -16.87
N CYS A 428 -34.63 70.70 -15.86
CA CYS A 428 -34.56 71.54 -14.66
C CYS A 428 -33.13 71.58 -14.10
N GLN A 429 -32.71 72.79 -13.76
CA GLN A 429 -31.43 73.20 -13.20
C GLN A 429 -31.40 73.04 -11.67
N THR A 430 -30.19 72.79 -11.15
CA THR A 430 -29.62 73.20 -9.83
C THR A 430 -30.37 72.86 -8.54
N SER A 431 -29.67 72.18 -7.62
CA SER A 431 -29.06 72.80 -6.41
C SER A 431 -27.98 71.90 -5.86
#